data_AF-A0A1F8M988-F1
#
_entry.id   AF-A0A1F8M988-F1
#
_cell.length_a   1.000
_cell.length_b   1.000
_cell.length_c   1.000
_cell.angle_alpha   90.00
_cell.angle_beta   90.00
_cell.angle_gamma   90.00
#
_symmetry.space_group_name_H-M   'P 1'
#
loop_
_entity.id
_entity.type
_entity.pdbx_description
1 polymer ?
#
loop_
_entity_poly.entity_id
_entity_poly.type
_entity_poly.pdbx_seq_one_letter_code
_entity_poly.pdbx_strand_id
1 'polypeptide(L)'
;MGQEREVSIQIKVAAIRDGSQGISIAMPDGLLGEWPDSGASSLAITDEYKVHIFGEGGVQRYLLTMPGIPVPGEQLSDTEAVIVVCL
;
A
#
# COMPACT_ATOMS: atom_id res chain seq x y z
N MET A 1 -23.87 5.52 18.45
CA MET A 1 -22.46 5.10 18.29
C MET A 1 -22.26 4.94 16.80
N GLY A 2 -21.43 5.80 16.19
CA GLY A 2 -21.19 5.76 14.76
C GLY A 2 -20.61 4.41 14.39
N GLN A 3 -21.10 3.81 13.31
CA GLN A 3 -20.57 2.55 12.81
C GLN A 3 -19.14 2.84 12.33
N GLU A 4 -18.14 2.34 13.05
CA GLU A 4 -16.73 2.40 12.59
C GLU A 4 -16.68 1.74 11.22
N ARG A 5 -16.22 2.50 10.22
CA ARG A 5 -16.17 2.01 8.85
C ARG A 5 -14.77 1.49 8.58
N GLU A 6 -14.65 0.18 8.45
CA GLU A 6 -13.43 -0.45 7.96
C GLU A 6 -13.29 -0.25 6.45
N VAL A 7 -12.08 0.12 6.03
CA VAL A 7 -11.72 0.27 4.63
C VAL A 7 -10.45 -0.52 4.36
N SER A 8 -10.55 -1.47 3.43
CA SER A 8 -9.39 -2.17 2.90
C SER A 8 -8.70 -1.30 1.85
N ILE A 9 -7.40 -1.13 2.00
CA ILE A 9 -6.53 -0.47 1.04
C ILE A 9 -5.58 -1.52 0.46
N GLN A 10 -5.62 -1.70 -0.85
CA GLN A 10 -4.67 -2.53 -1.59
C GLN A 10 -3.51 -1.64 -2.08
N ILE A 11 -2.29 -2.09 -1.84
CA ILE A 11 -1.05 -1.47 -2.29
C ILE A 11 -0.32 -2.47 -3.19
N LYS A 12 0.09 -2.02 -4.36
CA LYS A 12 0.84 -2.82 -5.34
C LYS A 12 2.09 -2.10 -5.81
N VAL A 13 3.17 -2.85 -5.95
CA VAL A 13 4.30 -2.51 -6.81
C VAL A 13 4.14 -3.30 -8.10
N ALA A 14 3.76 -2.62 -9.17
CA ALA A 14 3.45 -3.27 -10.44
C ALA A 14 3.74 -2.33 -11.62
N ALA A 15 3.73 -2.87 -12.83
CA ALA A 15 3.58 -2.04 -14.02
C ALA A 15 2.21 -1.35 -13.94
N ILE A 16 2.21 -0.01 -13.97
CA ILE A 16 0.98 0.79 -13.92
C ILE A 16 0.57 1.24 -15.33
N ARG A 17 -0.43 2.12 -15.44
CA ARG A 17 -1.11 2.47 -16.70
C ARG A 17 -0.21 2.77 -17.90
N ASP A 18 0.95 3.40 -17.69
CA ASP A 18 1.90 3.77 -18.75
C ASP A 18 2.97 2.69 -19.04
N GLY A 19 2.89 1.55 -18.36
CA GLY A 19 3.85 0.45 -18.44
C GLY A 19 5.09 0.64 -17.57
N SER A 20 5.25 1.78 -16.89
CA SER A 20 6.34 1.99 -15.92
C SER A 20 6.09 1.19 -14.64
N GLN A 21 7.16 0.75 -13.98
CA GLN A 21 7.05 0.16 -12.66
C GLN A 21 6.77 1.29 -11.65
N GLY A 22 5.66 1.15 -10.93
CA GLY A 22 5.16 2.17 -10.04
C GLY A 22 4.51 1.60 -8.80
N ILE A 23 3.93 2.50 -8.00
CA ILE A 23 3.08 2.15 -6.87
C ILE A 23 1.64 2.41 -7.28
N SER A 24 0.74 1.47 -7.02
CA SER A 24 -0.70 1.64 -7.16
C SER A 24 -1.37 1.45 -5.80
N ILE A 25 -2.29 2.36 -5.46
CA ILE A 25 -3.07 2.31 -4.22
C ILE A 25 -4.55 2.36 -4.59
N ALA A 26 -5.31 1.38 -4.13
CA ALA A 26 -6.73 1.25 -4.45
C ALA A 26 -7.57 0.82 -3.24
N MET A 27 -8.84 1.19 -3.27
CA MET A 27 -9.91 0.62 -2.46
C MET A 27 -10.70 -0.40 -3.31
N PRO A 28 -11.51 -1.27 -2.70
CA PRO A 28 -12.39 -2.18 -3.45
C PRO A 28 -13.28 -1.49 -4.48
N ASP A 29 -13.66 -0.24 -4.24
CA ASP A 29 -14.55 0.56 -5.09
C ASP A 29 -13.84 1.52 -6.05
N GLY A 30 -12.50 1.62 -6.00
CA GLY A 30 -11.78 2.47 -6.95
C GLY A 30 -10.29 2.68 -6.66
N LEU A 31 -9.59 3.16 -7.69
CA LEU A 31 -8.20 3.58 -7.59
C LEU A 31 -8.09 4.89 -6.82
N LEU A 32 -7.23 4.94 -5.80
CA LEU A 32 -6.93 6.17 -5.06
C LEU A 32 -5.82 6.97 -5.73
N GLY A 33 -4.81 6.28 -6.26
CA GLY A 33 -3.71 6.94 -6.95
C GLY A 33 -2.65 5.97 -7.45
N GLU A 34 -1.89 6.46 -8.42
CA GLU A 34 -0.71 5.79 -8.96
C GLU A 34 0.48 6.76 -8.93
N TRP A 35 1.65 6.21 -8.64
CA TRP A 35 2.93 6.92 -8.68
C TRP A 35 3.84 6.23 -9.69
N PRO A 36 3.84 6.67 -10.97
CA PRO A 36 4.82 6.23 -11.97
C PRO A 36 6.24 6.58 -11.53
N ASP A 37 7.21 5.85 -12.08
CA ASP A 37 8.64 6.10 -11.89
C ASP A 37 9.09 6.21 -10.42
N SER A 38 8.36 5.56 -9.50
CA SER A 38 8.70 5.57 -8.07
C SER A 38 10.00 4.82 -7.77
N GLY A 39 10.43 3.95 -8.70
CA GLY A 39 11.53 3.02 -8.52
C GLY A 39 11.28 2.05 -7.37
N ALA A 40 10.01 1.80 -7.03
CA ALA A 40 9.61 0.79 -6.07
C ALA A 40 9.75 -0.61 -6.69
N SER A 41 10.26 -1.56 -5.91
CA SER A 41 10.46 -2.95 -6.30
C SER A 41 9.76 -3.93 -5.37
N SER A 42 9.56 -3.58 -4.09
CA SER A 42 8.92 -4.47 -3.12
C SER A 42 8.28 -3.73 -1.95
N LEU A 43 7.49 -4.46 -1.17
CA LEU A 43 6.71 -4.01 -0.03
C LEU A 43 7.05 -4.86 1.21
N ALA A 44 6.87 -4.27 2.40
CA ALA A 44 6.73 -5.03 3.63
C ALA A 44 5.77 -4.32 4.60
N ILE A 45 4.89 -5.07 5.24
CA ILE A 45 4.05 -4.54 6.32
C ILE A 45 4.86 -4.48 7.61
N THR A 46 4.74 -3.39 8.35
CA THR A 46 5.34 -3.24 9.68
C THR A 46 4.45 -3.79 10.78
N ASP A 47 5.00 -3.99 11.97
CA ASP A 47 4.23 -4.34 13.18
C ASP A 47 3.18 -3.27 13.56
N GLU A 48 3.33 -2.06 13.05
CA GLU A 48 2.37 -0.94 13.22
C GLU A 48 1.38 -0.83 12.06
N TYR A 49 1.32 -1.85 11.18
CA TYR A 49 0.49 -1.91 9.97
C TYR A 49 0.67 -0.72 9.02
N LYS A 50 1.90 -0.19 8.97
CA LYS A 50 2.36 0.70 7.91
C LYS A 50 2.95 -0.15 6.79
N VAL A 51 3.14 0.44 5.60
CA VAL A 51 3.75 -0.27 4.48
C VAL A 51 5.07 0.39 4.14
N HIS A 52 6.18 -0.32 4.38
CA HIS A 52 7.45 0.03 3.78
C HIS A 52 7.41 -0.27 2.29
N ILE A 53 7.90 0.67 1.49
CA ILE A 53 8.06 0.51 0.05
C ILE A 53 9.55 0.66 -0.24
N PHE A 54 10.13 -0.42 -0.74
CA PHE A 54 11.55 -0.50 -1.07
C PHE A 54 11.74 -0.34 -2.57
N GLY A 55 12.88 0.22 -2.93
CA GLY A 55 13.40 0.15 -4.29
C GLY A 55 14.50 -0.90 -4.41
N GLU A 56 15.19 -0.85 -5.55
CA GLU A 56 16.28 -1.76 -5.88
C GLU A 56 17.31 -1.89 -4.75
N GLY A 57 17.78 -3.12 -4.51
CA GLY A 57 18.73 -3.42 -3.44
C GLY A 57 18.15 -3.36 -2.02
N GLY A 58 16.82 -3.27 -1.88
CA GLY A 58 16.15 -3.22 -0.57
C GLY A 58 16.25 -1.84 0.11
N VAL A 59 16.60 -0.79 -0.64
CA VAL A 59 16.66 0.56 -0.10
C VAL A 59 15.24 1.06 0.16
N GLN A 60 14.94 1.45 1.40
CA GLN A 60 13.64 2.04 1.72
C GLN A 60 13.49 3.38 1.01
N ARG A 61 12.44 3.52 0.20
CA ARG A 61 12.12 4.75 -0.54
C ARG A 61 10.95 5.51 0.04
N TYR A 62 9.90 4.78 0.40
CA TYR A 62 8.68 5.37 0.93
C TYR A 62 8.20 4.59 2.17
N LEU A 63 7.42 5.29 2.98
CA LEU A 63 6.63 4.71 4.05
C LEU A 63 5.20 5.20 3.84
N LEU A 64 4.29 4.27 3.55
CA LEU A 64 2.87 4.59 3.47
C LEU A 64 2.26 4.45 4.86
N THR A 65 1.60 5.51 5.29
CA THR A 65 0.80 5.56 6.51
C THR A 65 -0.60 6.06 6.17
N MET A 66 -1.59 5.61 6.92
CA MET A 66 -2.98 6.04 6.76
C MET A 66 -3.49 6.66 8.06
N PRO A 67 -4.35 7.70 7.97
CA PRO A 67 -5.06 8.19 9.14
C PRO A 67 -6.09 7.16 9.61
N GLY A 68 -6.31 7.09 10.92
CA GLY A 68 -7.25 6.14 11.54
C GLY A 68 -6.56 5.17 12.49
N ILE A 69 -7.33 4.22 13.02
CA ILE A 69 -6.78 3.14 13.84
C ILE A 69 -6.37 2.01 12.88
N PRO A 70 -5.07 1.66 12.82
CA PRO A 70 -4.62 0.59 11.96
C PRO A 70 -5.15 -0.76 12.48
N VAL A 71 -5.76 -1.53 11.59
CA VAL A 71 -6.22 -2.90 11.82
C VAL A 71 -5.27 -3.83 11.09
N PRO A 72 -5.06 -5.09 11.55
CA PRO A 72 -4.11 -5.99 10.92
C PRO A 72 -4.31 -6.12 9.40
N GLY A 73 -3.27 -5.73 8.66
CA GLY A 73 -3.17 -5.97 7.23
C GLY A 73 -2.56 -7.32 6.91
N GLU A 74 -2.64 -7.72 5.65
CA GLU A 74 -2.05 -8.94 5.12
C GLU A 74 -1.07 -8.61 4.00
N GLN A 75 0.15 -9.16 4.10
CA GLN A 75 1.09 -9.14 3.00
C GLN A 75 0.81 -10.33 2.09
N LEU A 76 0.34 -10.07 0.87
CA LEU A 76 -0.03 -11.11 -0.09
C LEU A 76 1.19 -11.61 -0.88
N SER A 77 2.14 -10.71 -1.14
CA SER A 77 3.42 -11.03 -1.77
C SER A 77 4.47 -9.95 -1.45
N ASP A 78 5.68 -10.12 -1.98
CA ASP A 78 6.71 -9.07 -1.91
C ASP A 78 6.33 -7.81 -2.68
N THR A 79 5.29 -7.84 -3.52
CA THR A 79 4.85 -6.68 -4.32
C THR A 79 3.40 -6.29 -4.09
N GLU A 80 2.68 -7.00 -3.21
CA GLU A 80 1.27 -6.74 -2.94
C GLU A 80 0.96 -6.87 -1.46
N ALA A 81 0.30 -5.85 -0.91
CA ALA A 81 -0.12 -5.80 0.48
C ALA A 81 -1.54 -5.21 0.58
N VAL A 82 -2.28 -5.64 1.58
CA VAL A 82 -3.56 -5.07 1.95
C VAL A 82 -3.46 -4.59 3.39
N ILE A 83 -3.81 -3.33 3.64
CA ILE A 83 -3.99 -2.81 5.01
C ILE A 83 -5.46 -2.48 5.23
N VAL A 84 -5.90 -2.55 6.48
CA VAL A 84 -7.26 -2.18 6.87
C VAL A 84 -7.19 -1.01 7.85
N VAL A 85 -8.03 -0.01 7.63
CA VAL A 85 -8.14 1.16 8.51
C VAL A 85 -9.57 1.36 8.97
N CYS A 86 -9.74 1.62 10.26
CA CYS A 86 -11.01 2.10 10.82
C CYS A 86 -11.07 3.63 10.76
N LEU A 87 -12.14 4.14 10.13
CA LEU A 87 -12.48 5.58 10.02
C LEU A 87 -13.53 6.01 11.03
#